data_AF-A0A835LLT6-F1
#
_entry.id   AF-A0A835LLT6-F1
#
_cell.length_a   1.000
_cell.length_b   1.000
_cell.length_c   1.000
_cell.angle_alpha   90.00
_cell.angle_beta   90.00
_cell.angle_gamma   90.00
#
_symmetry.space_group_name_H-M   'P 1'
#
loop_
_entity.id
_entity.type
_entity.pdbx_description
1 polymer ?
#
loop_
_entity_poly.entity_id
_entity_poly.type
_entity_poly.pdbx_seq_one_letter_code
_entity_poly.pdbx_strand_id
1 'polypeptide(L)'
;MAMVEGSQCRKQRKQREKVAYIDWEDCIIETLLLHHVKEEEIEQGHYKRMLDLVLEGFVRKRLGAAVDQRDHSSILRFVKLFLPLGLEEEGLQVYVAYLKKVIAMRSRLEYEHLVEVMEQGGGGSEVNFVGCLMNLFRDIVLAVEENDVILRSLCGEDAISYAIIELQEECDLRGSLILKKYMEYRRLSLASDVNSYSKNLLSVAVVEGPDPKEIERYLDEILSLTQLGEDYTEFMVSKIRGLSSVDLELGPRATIFLKVVLLA
;
A
#
# COMPACT_ATOMS: atom_id res chain seq x y z
N MET A 1 -61.98 -3.09 21.99
CA MET A 1 -62.68 -1.82 21.69
C MET A 1 -61.77 -0.70 22.20
N ALA A 2 -61.34 0.15 21.27
CA ALA A 2 -60.61 1.45 21.32
C ALA A 2 -60.07 1.98 22.67
N MET A 3 -59.01 2.78 22.80
CA MET A 3 -57.99 3.43 21.96
C MET A 3 -57.12 4.15 23.01
N VAL A 4 -55.78 4.11 22.92
CA VAL A 4 -54.93 5.06 23.65
C VAL A 4 -53.89 5.58 22.68
N GLU A 5 -53.98 6.88 22.40
CA GLU A 5 -53.05 7.68 21.62
C GLU A 5 -51.72 7.87 22.37
N GLY A 6 -50.63 8.09 21.62
CA GLY A 6 -49.33 8.38 22.22
C GLY A 6 -48.20 8.40 21.19
N SER A 7 -48.14 9.48 20.44
CA SER A 7 -47.30 9.73 19.26
C SER A 7 -45.79 9.77 19.54
N GLN A 8 -45.04 9.07 18.68
CA GLN A 8 -43.72 9.39 18.11
C GLN A 8 -42.60 9.97 19.01
N CYS A 9 -41.54 9.17 19.21
CA CYS A 9 -40.19 9.70 19.46
C CYS A 9 -39.14 8.87 18.71
N ARG A 10 -39.09 9.04 17.39
CA ARG A 10 -38.03 8.52 16.50
C ARG A 10 -36.86 9.52 16.50
N LYS A 11 -36.09 9.57 17.59
CA LYS A 11 -34.85 10.36 17.63
C LYS A 11 -33.73 9.54 16.98
N GLN A 12 -33.58 9.73 15.67
CA GLN A 12 -32.34 9.44 14.96
C GLN A 12 -31.20 10.18 15.67
N ARG A 13 -30.40 9.45 16.43
CA ARG A 13 -29.19 9.95 17.09
C ARG A 13 -28.10 10.02 16.01
N LYS A 14 -28.15 11.09 15.19
CA LYS A 14 -27.04 11.52 14.35
C LYS A 14 -25.87 11.85 15.29
N GLN A 15 -24.97 10.90 15.51
CA GLN A 15 -23.59 11.21 15.88
C GLN A 15 -22.97 11.93 14.68
N ARG A 16 -23.11 13.26 14.65
CA ARG A 16 -22.17 14.09 13.91
C ARG A 16 -20.92 14.16 14.79
N GLU A 17 -19.85 13.55 14.32
CA GLU A 17 -18.50 13.84 14.80
C GLU A 17 -18.35 15.36 14.87
N LYS A 18 -18.07 15.87 16.07
CA LYS A 18 -17.52 17.20 16.21
C LYS A 18 -16.11 17.12 15.66
N VAL A 19 -15.96 17.34 14.36
CA VAL A 19 -14.68 17.75 13.78
C VAL A 19 -14.30 18.99 14.57
N ALA A 20 -13.30 18.88 15.45
CA ALA A 20 -12.75 20.02 16.15
C ALA A 20 -12.27 20.99 15.07
N TYR A 21 -13.00 22.09 14.90
CA TYR A 21 -12.52 23.25 14.18
C TYR A 21 -11.28 23.70 14.94
N ILE A 22 -10.11 23.35 14.42
CA ILE A 22 -8.85 23.72 15.05
C ILE A 22 -8.71 25.21 14.78
N ASP A 23 -8.72 25.97 15.85
CA ASP A 23 -8.61 27.43 15.83
C ASP A 23 -7.16 27.84 15.57
N TRP A 24 -6.76 27.60 14.33
CA TRP A 24 -5.50 27.99 13.71
C TRP A 24 -5.20 29.48 13.87
N GLU A 25 -6.23 30.32 13.85
CA GLU A 25 -6.14 31.76 14.10
C GLU A 25 -5.73 32.01 15.56
N ASP A 26 -6.36 31.35 16.53
CA ASP A 26 -6.01 31.48 17.95
C ASP A 26 -4.59 31.02 18.29
N CYS A 27 -4.09 29.93 17.70
CA CYS A 27 -2.71 29.48 17.94
C CYS A 27 -1.65 30.46 17.38
N ILE A 28 -1.94 31.07 16.23
CA ILE A 28 -1.07 32.09 15.63
C ILE A 28 -1.10 33.35 16.48
N ILE A 29 -2.29 33.77 16.93
CA ILE A 29 -2.48 34.95 17.79
C ILE A 29 -1.82 34.75 19.16
N GLU A 30 -1.99 33.60 19.81
CA GLU A 30 -1.35 33.28 21.10
C GLU A 30 0.19 33.33 20.99
N THR A 31 0.74 32.82 19.88
CA THR A 31 2.19 32.85 19.65
C THR A 31 2.71 34.28 19.41
N LEU A 32 1.97 35.09 18.63
CA LEU A 32 2.26 36.53 18.43
C LEU A 32 2.22 37.31 19.75
N LEU A 33 1.22 37.03 20.59
CA LEU A 33 1.06 37.70 21.88
C LEU A 33 2.15 37.29 22.88
N LEU A 34 2.55 36.01 22.90
CA LEU A 34 3.58 35.48 23.81
C LEU A 34 4.98 36.06 23.53
N HIS A 35 5.27 36.42 22.27
CA HIS A 35 6.56 36.99 21.88
C HIS A 35 6.58 38.54 21.92
N HIS A 36 5.51 39.19 22.41
CA HIS A 36 5.41 40.66 22.56
C HIS A 36 5.79 41.46 21.30
N VAL A 37 5.32 40.97 20.17
CA VAL A 37 5.75 41.40 18.85
C VAL A 37 5.20 42.78 18.54
N LYS A 38 6.08 43.68 18.11
CA LYS A 38 5.67 45.01 17.66
C LYS A 38 5.25 44.95 16.19
N GLU A 39 4.27 45.76 15.83
CA GLU A 39 3.72 45.87 14.47
C GLU A 39 4.82 46.15 13.41
N GLU A 40 5.82 46.95 13.79
CA GLU A 40 7.01 47.29 12.98
C GLU A 40 7.88 46.07 12.60
N GLU A 41 7.91 45.02 13.43
CA GLU A 41 8.69 43.79 13.18
C GLU A 41 7.95 42.81 12.26
N ILE A 42 6.62 42.92 12.20
CA ILE A 42 5.76 42.20 11.26
C ILE A 42 5.99 42.76 9.84
N GLU A 43 6.06 44.09 9.72
CA GLU A 43 6.30 44.78 8.45
C GLU A 43 7.70 44.53 7.88
N GLN A 44 8.70 44.25 8.73
CA GLN A 44 10.07 43.91 8.31
C GLN A 44 10.25 42.46 7.81
N GLY A 45 9.20 41.63 7.83
CA GLY A 45 9.23 40.27 7.28
C GLY A 45 9.95 39.22 8.15
N HIS A 46 10.56 39.60 9.27
CA HIS A 46 11.13 38.68 10.26
C HIS A 46 10.08 37.73 10.83
N TYR A 47 8.84 38.22 10.97
CA TYR A 47 7.73 37.42 11.47
C TYR A 47 7.21 36.40 10.47
N LYS A 48 7.32 36.68 9.16
CA LYS A 48 6.90 35.74 8.11
C LYS A 48 7.64 34.42 8.26
N ARG A 49 8.95 34.46 8.44
CA ARG A 49 9.78 33.25 8.62
C ARG A 49 9.44 32.49 9.91
N MET A 50 9.16 33.20 11.00
CA MET A 50 8.75 32.55 12.24
C MET A 50 7.36 31.91 12.11
N LEU A 51 6.44 32.59 11.44
CA LEU A 51 5.12 32.06 11.14
C LEU A 51 5.20 30.82 10.25
N ASP A 52 6.04 30.85 9.22
CA ASP A 52 6.31 29.70 8.35
C ASP A 52 6.81 28.51 9.19
N LEU A 53 7.82 28.69 10.06
CA LEU A 53 8.33 27.63 10.92
C LEU A 53 7.28 27.02 11.86
N VAL A 54 6.41 27.85 12.43
CA VAL A 54 5.31 27.38 13.32
C VAL A 54 4.28 26.59 12.52
N LEU A 55 3.90 27.10 11.33
CA LEU A 55 2.97 26.44 10.44
C LEU A 55 3.51 25.10 9.95
N GLU A 56 4.77 25.05 9.52
CA GLU A 56 5.43 23.81 9.12
C GLU A 56 5.41 22.77 10.25
N GLY A 57 5.82 23.16 11.46
CA GLY A 57 5.82 22.25 12.62
C GLY A 57 4.44 21.72 12.97
N PHE A 58 3.42 22.58 12.87
CA PHE A 58 2.03 22.20 13.09
C PHE A 58 1.53 21.23 12.01
N VAL A 59 1.76 21.55 10.74
CA VAL A 59 1.32 20.74 9.60
C VAL A 59 2.00 19.37 9.62
N ARG A 60 3.31 19.28 9.91
CA ARG A 60 4.03 18.02 10.12
C ARG A 60 3.40 17.17 11.22
N LYS A 61 3.13 17.78 12.38
CA LYS A 61 2.52 17.08 13.52
C LYS A 61 1.12 16.55 13.20
N ARG A 62 0.31 17.34 12.49
CA ARG A 62 -1.04 16.94 12.07
C ARG A 62 -1.02 15.87 10.99
N LEU A 63 -0.11 15.96 10.03
CA LEU A 63 0.08 14.92 9.02
C LEU A 63 0.48 13.61 9.67
N GLY A 64 1.45 13.62 10.60
CA GLY A 64 1.84 12.43 11.36
C GLY A 64 0.65 11.78 12.08
N ALA A 65 -0.14 12.59 12.81
CA ALA A 65 -1.34 12.08 13.48
C ALA A 65 -2.40 11.52 12.51
N ALA A 66 -2.58 12.13 11.33
CA ALA A 66 -3.49 11.64 10.31
C ALA A 66 -3.00 10.32 9.68
N VAL A 67 -1.69 10.18 9.47
CA VAL A 67 -1.05 8.94 9.01
C VAL A 67 -1.25 7.82 10.03
N ASP A 68 -1.06 8.10 11.32
CA ASP A 68 -1.29 7.10 12.39
C ASP A 68 -2.75 6.64 12.45
N GLN A 69 -3.68 7.56 12.20
CA GLN A 69 -5.12 7.28 12.13
C GLN A 69 -5.56 6.69 10.79
N ARG A 70 -4.67 6.66 9.78
CA ARG A 70 -4.96 6.27 8.40
C ARG A 70 -6.13 7.03 7.78
N ASP A 71 -6.31 8.29 8.19
CA ASP A 71 -7.33 9.16 7.63
C ASP A 71 -6.85 9.72 6.30
N HIS A 72 -7.16 9.00 5.22
CA HIS A 72 -6.76 9.38 3.87
C HIS A 72 -7.20 10.80 3.49
N SER A 73 -8.41 11.23 3.90
CA SER A 73 -8.92 12.56 3.55
C SER A 73 -8.09 13.67 4.22
N SER A 74 -7.78 13.50 5.51
CA SER A 74 -6.92 14.44 6.24
C SER A 74 -5.49 14.42 5.72
N ILE A 75 -4.93 13.24 5.42
CA ILE A 75 -3.59 13.10 4.84
C ILE A 75 -3.50 13.88 3.52
N LEU A 76 -4.43 13.68 2.60
CA LEU A 76 -4.46 14.40 1.33
C LEU A 76 -4.54 15.91 1.52
N ARG A 77 -5.35 16.36 2.47
CA ARG A 77 -5.49 17.79 2.77
C ARG A 77 -4.19 18.36 3.31
N PHE A 78 -3.54 17.68 4.25
CA PHE A 78 -2.30 18.16 4.85
C PHE A 78 -1.13 18.09 3.88
N VAL A 79 -1.00 17.03 3.06
CA VAL A 79 0.04 16.93 2.02
C VAL A 79 -0.05 18.09 1.02
N LYS A 80 -1.25 18.49 0.62
CA LYS A 80 -1.43 19.68 -0.23
C LYS A 80 -0.96 21.00 0.40
N LEU A 81 -0.89 21.07 1.74
CA LEU A 81 -0.33 22.23 2.43
C LEU A 81 1.20 22.27 2.42
N PHE A 82 1.88 21.16 2.08
CA PHE A 82 3.35 21.16 1.94
C PHE A 82 3.80 21.92 0.68
N LEU A 83 2.95 21.99 -0.36
CA LEU A 83 3.19 22.75 -1.59
C LEU A 83 3.47 24.25 -1.31
N PRO A 84 2.53 25.03 -0.72
CA PRO A 84 2.78 26.45 -0.45
C PRO A 84 3.87 26.70 0.60
N LEU A 85 4.23 25.68 1.40
CA LEU A 85 5.31 25.76 2.40
C LEU A 85 6.69 25.43 1.82
N GLY A 86 6.79 25.03 0.55
CA GLY A 86 8.06 24.62 -0.06
C GLY A 86 8.63 23.33 0.53
N LEU A 87 7.79 22.49 1.13
CA LEU A 87 8.16 21.21 1.76
C LEU A 87 7.79 20.01 0.88
N GLU A 88 7.73 20.19 -0.42
CA GLU A 88 7.21 19.24 -1.39
C GLU A 88 7.88 17.85 -1.31
N GLU A 89 9.20 17.82 -1.18
CA GLU A 89 9.99 16.59 -1.07
C GLU A 89 9.67 15.82 0.22
N GLU A 90 9.58 16.51 1.36
CA GLU A 90 9.19 15.92 2.64
C GLU A 90 7.76 15.39 2.57
N GLY A 91 6.84 16.17 1.98
CA GLY A 91 5.46 15.77 1.77
C GLY A 91 5.33 14.51 0.91
N LEU A 92 6.13 14.43 -0.16
CA LEU A 92 6.22 13.26 -1.02
C LEU A 92 6.70 12.02 -0.25
N GLN A 93 7.80 12.13 0.50
CA GLN A 93 8.34 11.02 1.29
C GLN A 93 7.31 10.49 2.29
N VAL A 94 6.66 11.37 3.03
CA VAL A 94 5.64 10.98 4.02
C VAL A 94 4.42 10.34 3.32
N TYR A 95 4.01 10.88 2.17
CA TYR A 95 2.86 10.36 1.45
C TYR A 95 3.12 8.98 0.83
N VAL A 96 4.27 8.79 0.18
CA VAL A 96 4.67 7.49 -0.38
C VAL A 96 4.88 6.47 0.73
N ALA A 97 5.48 6.85 1.86
CA ALA A 97 5.59 5.99 3.03
C ALA A 97 4.23 5.57 3.59
N TYR A 98 3.22 6.46 3.55
CA TYR A 98 1.84 6.10 3.89
C TYR A 98 1.26 5.08 2.90
N LEU A 99 1.42 5.28 1.59
CA LEU A 99 0.95 4.32 0.58
C LEU A 99 1.60 2.95 0.79
N LYS A 100 2.94 2.91 0.97
CA LYS A 100 3.71 1.69 1.29
C LYS A 100 3.15 0.98 2.52
N LYS A 101 2.85 1.72 3.60
CA LYS A 101 2.24 1.17 4.82
C LYS A 101 0.84 0.58 4.58
N VAL A 102 0.02 1.20 3.74
CA VAL A 102 -1.32 0.69 3.39
C VAL A 102 -1.21 -0.63 2.64
N ILE A 103 -0.35 -0.72 1.63
CA ILE A 103 -0.11 -1.94 0.85
C ILE A 103 0.49 -3.04 1.73
N ALA A 104 1.49 -2.71 2.55
CA ALA A 104 2.12 -3.64 3.48
C ALA A 104 1.10 -4.27 4.44
N MET A 105 0.15 -3.47 4.91
CA MET A 105 -0.89 -3.95 5.83
C MET A 105 -1.92 -4.84 5.15
N ARG A 106 -2.36 -4.48 3.94
CA ARG A 106 -3.31 -5.29 3.16
C ARG A 106 -2.67 -6.62 2.78
N SER A 107 -1.55 -6.58 2.06
CA SER A 107 -0.79 -7.79 1.67
C SER A 107 -0.49 -8.73 2.85
N ARG A 108 -0.20 -8.20 4.05
CA ARG A 108 -0.06 -9.02 5.26
C ARG A 108 -1.35 -9.73 5.66
N LEU A 109 -2.49 -9.04 5.69
CA LEU A 109 -3.79 -9.63 6.02
C LEU A 109 -4.18 -10.70 5.00
N GLU A 110 -4.00 -10.44 3.70
CA GLU A 110 -4.24 -11.43 2.65
C GLU A 110 -3.32 -12.65 2.80
N TYR A 111 -2.05 -12.46 3.15
CA TYR A 111 -1.12 -13.57 3.38
C TYR A 111 -1.47 -14.38 4.65
N GLU A 112 -1.83 -13.71 5.75
CA GLU A 112 -2.27 -14.35 6.99
C GLU A 112 -3.51 -15.22 6.72
N HIS A 113 -4.52 -14.67 6.03
CA HIS A 113 -5.70 -15.41 5.60
C HIS A 113 -5.33 -16.62 4.71
N LEU A 114 -4.40 -16.45 3.77
CA LEU A 114 -3.92 -17.54 2.93
C LEU A 114 -3.31 -18.67 3.76
N VAL A 115 -2.49 -18.35 4.76
CA VAL A 115 -1.90 -19.33 5.67
C VAL A 115 -2.96 -20.01 6.55
N GLU A 116 -3.96 -19.27 7.04
CA GLU A 116 -5.05 -19.84 7.82
C GLU A 116 -5.86 -20.88 7.01
N VAL A 117 -6.15 -20.59 5.74
CA VAL A 117 -6.84 -21.53 4.85
C VAL A 117 -6.01 -22.80 4.61
N MET A 118 -4.68 -22.67 4.52
CA MET A 118 -3.77 -23.81 4.38
C MET A 118 -3.83 -24.74 5.61
N GLU A 119 -3.85 -24.16 6.82
CA GLU A 119 -3.85 -24.92 8.07
C GLU A 119 -5.22 -25.56 8.36
N GLN A 120 -6.31 -24.94 7.91
CA GLN A 120 -7.66 -25.42 8.16
C GLN A 120 -8.07 -26.63 7.32
N GLY A 121 -7.34 -26.94 6.23
CA GLY A 121 -7.13 -28.27 5.61
C GLY A 121 -8.30 -29.24 5.34
N GLY A 122 -9.55 -28.92 5.67
CA GLY A 122 -10.68 -29.86 5.66
C GLY A 122 -12.00 -29.28 5.18
N GLY A 123 -12.01 -28.03 4.72
CA GLY A 123 -13.23 -27.29 4.39
C GLY A 123 -13.27 -26.73 2.97
N GLY A 124 -12.95 -27.53 1.94
CA GLY A 124 -13.29 -27.25 0.52
C GLY A 124 -12.78 -25.94 -0.13
N SER A 125 -12.06 -25.09 0.59
CA SER A 125 -11.50 -23.83 0.05
C SER A 125 -10.09 -24.09 -0.45
N GLU A 126 -9.89 -23.92 -1.76
CA GLU A 126 -8.60 -24.08 -2.41
C GLU A 126 -7.67 -22.90 -2.07
N VAL A 127 -6.44 -23.22 -1.69
CA VAL A 127 -5.41 -22.21 -1.37
C VAL A 127 -5.03 -21.48 -2.66
N ASN A 128 -5.34 -20.19 -2.75
CA ASN A 128 -5.17 -19.40 -3.97
C ASN A 128 -3.97 -18.43 -3.89
N PHE A 129 -2.79 -18.91 -4.23
CA PHE A 129 -1.57 -18.09 -4.29
C PHE A 129 -1.60 -17.05 -5.41
N VAL A 130 -2.18 -17.41 -6.57
CA VAL A 130 -2.33 -16.51 -7.72
C VAL A 130 -3.15 -15.27 -7.33
N GLY A 131 -4.27 -15.46 -6.65
CA GLY A 131 -5.12 -14.37 -6.17
C GLY A 131 -4.44 -13.49 -5.12
N CYS A 132 -3.66 -14.08 -4.22
CA CYS A 132 -2.89 -13.33 -3.22
C CYS A 132 -1.83 -12.42 -3.89
N LEU A 133 -1.06 -12.96 -4.84
CA LEU A 133 -0.08 -12.17 -5.59
C LEU A 133 -0.74 -11.12 -6.48
N MET A 134 -1.88 -11.45 -7.10
CA MET A 134 -2.63 -10.53 -7.96
C MET A 134 -3.12 -9.32 -7.17
N ASN A 135 -3.62 -9.54 -5.95
CA ASN A 135 -4.07 -8.45 -5.09
C ASN A 135 -2.91 -7.52 -4.68
N LEU A 136 -1.73 -8.07 -4.41
CA LEU A 136 -0.53 -7.27 -4.13
C LEU A 136 -0.17 -6.38 -5.33
N PHE A 137 -0.05 -6.96 -6.53
CA PHE A 137 0.27 -6.19 -7.74
C PHE A 137 -0.79 -5.14 -8.03
N ARG A 138 -2.07 -5.50 -7.93
CA ARG A 138 -3.19 -4.59 -8.12
C ARG A 138 -3.13 -3.41 -7.14
N ASP A 139 -2.86 -3.66 -5.87
CA ASP A 139 -2.78 -2.60 -4.86
C ASP A 139 -1.64 -1.61 -5.16
N ILE A 140 -0.51 -2.09 -5.71
CA ILE A 140 0.60 -1.23 -6.14
C ILE A 140 0.24 -0.42 -7.38
N VAL A 141 -0.34 -1.08 -8.40
CA VAL A 141 -0.81 -0.42 -9.63
C VAL A 141 -1.79 0.70 -9.28
N LEU A 142 -2.81 0.40 -8.48
CA LEU A 142 -3.79 1.38 -8.04
C LEU A 142 -3.15 2.49 -7.20
N ALA A 143 -2.21 2.18 -6.31
CA ALA A 143 -1.50 3.19 -5.54
C ALA A 143 -0.74 4.18 -6.44
N VAL A 144 -0.18 3.74 -7.58
CA VAL A 144 0.50 4.63 -8.53
C VAL A 144 -0.50 5.40 -9.38
N GLU A 145 -1.55 4.74 -9.89
CA GLU A 145 -2.50 5.38 -10.81
C GLU A 145 -3.45 6.35 -10.12
N GLU A 146 -4.07 5.96 -9.01
CA GLU A 146 -5.04 6.80 -8.30
C GLU A 146 -4.40 8.03 -7.67
N ASN A 147 -3.09 7.97 -7.39
CA ASN A 147 -2.34 9.04 -6.76
C ASN A 147 -1.45 9.83 -7.72
N ASP A 148 -1.50 9.54 -9.02
CA ASP A 148 -0.62 10.14 -10.04
C ASP A 148 -0.66 11.68 -10.00
N VAL A 149 -1.87 12.26 -9.92
CA VAL A 149 -2.06 13.72 -9.88
C VAL A 149 -1.40 14.36 -8.65
N ILE A 150 -1.51 13.70 -7.49
CA ILE A 150 -1.01 14.25 -6.23
C ILE A 150 0.50 14.10 -6.16
N LEU A 151 1.04 12.95 -6.59
CA LEU A 151 2.47 12.73 -6.70
C LEU A 151 3.11 13.75 -7.65
N ARG A 152 2.54 13.94 -8.85
CA ARG A 152 3.00 14.96 -9.80
C ARG A 152 2.90 16.38 -9.28
N SER A 153 1.89 16.67 -8.45
CA SER A 153 1.77 18.00 -7.85
C SER A 153 2.91 18.31 -6.89
N LEU A 154 3.45 17.30 -6.18
CA LEU A 154 4.53 17.46 -5.21
C LEU A 154 5.88 17.66 -5.89
N CYS A 155 6.35 16.70 -6.68
CA CYS A 155 7.70 16.79 -7.28
C CYS A 155 7.71 16.40 -8.76
N GLY A 156 6.63 16.68 -9.50
CA GLY A 156 6.57 16.44 -10.94
C GLY A 156 6.72 14.96 -11.31
N GLU A 157 7.45 14.68 -12.39
CA GLU A 157 7.63 13.31 -12.89
C GLU A 157 8.50 12.43 -11.97
N ASP A 158 9.47 13.05 -11.29
CA ASP A 158 10.38 12.35 -10.37
C ASP A 158 9.65 11.75 -9.16
N ALA A 159 8.54 12.37 -8.76
CA ALA A 159 7.66 11.83 -7.73
C ALA A 159 7.07 10.47 -8.08
N ILE A 160 6.73 10.26 -9.36
CA ILE A 160 6.19 8.98 -9.84
C ILE A 160 7.28 7.92 -9.82
N SER A 161 8.48 8.24 -10.30
CA SER A 161 9.65 7.35 -10.23
C SER A 161 9.96 6.94 -8.79
N TYR A 162 10.00 7.93 -7.88
CA TYR A 162 10.23 7.68 -6.45
C TYR A 162 9.16 6.77 -5.84
N ALA A 163 7.88 7.04 -6.11
CA ALA A 163 6.78 6.20 -5.63
C ALA A 163 6.89 4.76 -6.16
N ILE A 164 7.18 4.57 -7.45
CA ILE A 164 7.34 3.22 -8.03
C ILE A 164 8.48 2.49 -7.32
N ILE A 165 9.66 3.10 -7.14
CA ILE A 165 10.81 2.47 -6.48
C ILE A 165 10.44 2.01 -5.06
N GLU A 166 9.87 2.91 -4.26
CA GLU A 166 9.51 2.62 -2.87
C GLU A 166 8.44 1.53 -2.75
N LEU A 167 7.46 1.51 -3.65
CA LEU A 167 6.41 0.50 -3.64
C LEU A 167 6.91 -0.85 -4.20
N GLN A 168 7.87 -0.86 -5.13
CA GLN A 168 8.53 -2.08 -5.60
C GLN A 168 9.26 -2.79 -4.47
N GLU A 169 9.91 -2.07 -3.54
CA GLU A 169 10.57 -2.72 -2.40
C GLU A 169 9.59 -3.52 -1.53
N GLU A 170 8.37 -3.01 -1.32
CA GLU A 170 7.33 -3.75 -0.59
C GLU A 170 6.80 -4.93 -1.42
N CYS A 171 6.69 -4.76 -2.74
CA CYS A 171 6.37 -5.82 -3.67
C CYS A 171 7.36 -6.97 -3.58
N ASP A 172 8.66 -6.68 -3.64
CA ASP A 172 9.73 -7.66 -3.60
C ASP A 172 9.72 -8.41 -2.27
N LEU A 173 9.56 -7.69 -1.16
CA LEU A 173 9.47 -8.28 0.18
C LEU A 173 8.29 -9.24 0.29
N ARG A 174 7.08 -8.80 -0.09
CA ARG A 174 5.84 -9.58 0.08
C ARG A 174 5.70 -10.67 -0.98
N GLY A 175 5.97 -10.34 -2.24
CA GLY A 175 5.94 -11.26 -3.37
C GLY A 175 6.89 -12.43 -3.18
N SER A 176 8.13 -12.17 -2.73
CA SER A 176 9.08 -13.24 -2.42
C SER A 176 8.58 -14.18 -1.31
N LEU A 177 7.92 -13.65 -0.29
CA LEU A 177 7.33 -14.46 0.78
C LEU A 177 6.18 -15.34 0.26
N ILE A 178 5.29 -14.78 -0.56
CA ILE A 178 4.18 -15.51 -1.19
C ILE A 178 4.72 -16.64 -2.07
N LEU A 179 5.66 -16.34 -2.96
CA LEU A 179 6.25 -17.32 -3.88
C LEU A 179 7.05 -18.40 -3.15
N LYS A 180 7.80 -18.04 -2.11
CA LYS A 180 8.50 -19.03 -1.27
C LYS A 180 7.51 -19.98 -0.60
N LYS A 181 6.43 -19.46 -0.04
CA LYS A 181 5.39 -20.26 0.61
C LYS A 181 4.67 -21.16 -0.39
N TYR A 182 4.41 -20.67 -1.60
CA TYR A 182 3.88 -21.46 -2.71
C TYR A 182 4.77 -22.65 -3.03
N MET A 183 6.07 -22.42 -3.22
CA MET A 183 7.04 -23.48 -3.54
C MET A 183 7.13 -24.53 -2.42
N GLU A 184 7.11 -24.09 -1.16
CA GLU A 184 7.07 -24.99 -0.01
C GLU A 184 5.78 -25.84 0.02
N TYR A 185 4.62 -25.21 -0.14
CA TYR A 185 3.33 -25.88 -0.08
C TYR A 185 3.14 -26.91 -1.20
N ARG A 186 3.43 -26.54 -2.45
CA ARG A 186 3.29 -27.46 -3.60
C ARG A 186 4.31 -28.58 -3.57
N ARG A 187 5.54 -28.32 -3.11
CA ARG A 187 6.55 -29.38 -2.89
C ARG A 187 6.12 -30.37 -1.81
N LEU A 188 5.53 -29.90 -0.72
CA LEU A 188 5.01 -30.76 0.35
C LEU A 188 3.83 -31.62 -0.13
N SER A 189 2.92 -31.04 -0.94
CA SER A 189 1.80 -31.78 -1.55
C SER A 189 2.34 -32.92 -2.42
N LEU A 190 3.16 -32.59 -3.43
CA LEU A 190 3.76 -33.56 -4.36
C LEU A 190 4.54 -34.68 -3.63
N ALA A 191 5.31 -34.33 -2.60
CA ALA A 191 6.06 -35.31 -1.81
C ALA A 191 5.14 -36.24 -1.00
N SER A 192 4.00 -35.74 -0.51
CA SER A 192 3.01 -36.52 0.21
C SER A 192 2.31 -37.54 -0.70
N ASP A 193 2.03 -37.16 -1.95
CA ASP A 193 1.41 -38.03 -2.95
C ASP A 193 2.36 -39.13 -3.42
N VAL A 194 3.64 -38.79 -3.64
CA VAL A 194 4.68 -39.78 -3.94
C VAL A 194 4.84 -40.80 -2.79
N ASN A 195 4.74 -40.36 -1.53
CA ASN A 195 4.91 -41.24 -0.37
C ASN A 195 3.65 -42.06 -0.03
N SER A 196 2.45 -41.56 -0.35
CA SER A 196 1.21 -42.34 -0.24
C SER A 196 1.18 -43.44 -1.31
N TYR A 197 1.66 -43.12 -2.52
CA TYR A 197 1.84 -44.08 -3.60
C TYR A 197 2.88 -45.17 -3.23
N SER A 198 4.01 -44.79 -2.66
CA SER A 198 5.07 -45.74 -2.24
C SER A 198 4.65 -46.68 -1.10
N LYS A 199 3.74 -46.26 -0.20
CA LYS A 199 3.19 -47.13 0.83
C LYS A 199 2.16 -48.14 0.31
N ASN A 200 1.51 -47.85 -0.82
CA ASN A 200 0.61 -48.77 -1.50
C ASN A 200 1.35 -49.76 -2.42
N LEU A 201 2.66 -49.57 -2.65
CA LEU A 201 3.53 -50.34 -3.55
C LEU A 201 4.00 -51.71 -3.03
N LEU A 202 3.46 -52.23 -1.92
CA LEU A 202 3.67 -53.64 -1.52
C LEU A 202 2.89 -54.63 -2.41
N SER A 203 2.08 -54.17 -3.36
CA SER A 203 1.51 -54.98 -4.44
C SER A 203 2.24 -54.69 -5.75
N VAL A 204 2.78 -55.75 -6.36
CA VAL A 204 3.53 -55.77 -7.63
C VAL A 204 2.75 -55.07 -8.76
N ALA A 205 3.01 -53.79 -9.02
CA ALA A 205 2.52 -53.07 -10.19
C ALA A 205 3.47 -51.94 -10.58
N VAL A 206 3.46 -51.62 -11.88
CA VAL A 206 4.32 -50.64 -12.57
C VAL A 206 4.33 -49.29 -11.85
N VAL A 207 5.51 -48.67 -11.76
CA VAL A 207 5.69 -47.32 -11.20
C VAL A 207 5.10 -46.31 -12.18
N GLU A 208 3.80 -46.04 -12.08
CA GLU A 208 3.20 -44.82 -12.65
C GLU A 208 3.51 -43.64 -11.72
N GLY A 209 3.94 -42.52 -12.31
CA GLY A 209 4.32 -41.31 -11.59
C GLY A 209 3.12 -40.56 -10.97
N PRO A 210 3.32 -39.33 -10.46
CA PRO A 210 2.22 -38.51 -9.94
C PRO A 210 1.09 -38.34 -10.97
N ASP A 211 -0.16 -38.18 -10.49
CA ASP A 211 -1.35 -38.07 -11.35
C ASP A 211 -1.15 -36.93 -12.38
N PRO A 212 -1.21 -37.23 -13.70
CA PRO A 212 -1.08 -36.22 -14.74
C PRO A 212 -1.98 -34.99 -14.56
N LYS A 213 -3.18 -35.16 -13.98
CA LYS A 213 -4.13 -34.06 -13.74
C LYS A 213 -3.67 -33.09 -12.65
N GLU A 214 -2.97 -33.60 -11.64
CA GLU A 214 -2.46 -32.76 -10.55
C GLU A 214 -1.26 -31.95 -11.03
N ILE A 215 -0.41 -32.57 -11.86
CA ILE A 215 0.70 -31.91 -12.55
C ILE A 215 0.18 -30.80 -13.46
N GLU A 216 -0.87 -31.07 -14.25
CA GLU A 216 -1.52 -30.08 -15.11
C GLU A 216 -2.00 -28.86 -14.30
N ARG A 217 -2.68 -29.08 -13.16
CA ARG A 217 -3.08 -27.98 -12.27
C ARG A 217 -1.90 -27.16 -11.75
N TYR A 218 -0.78 -27.80 -11.39
CA TYR A 218 0.42 -27.08 -10.96
C TYR A 218 1.04 -26.25 -12.08
N LEU A 219 1.06 -26.79 -13.31
CA LEU A 219 1.54 -26.07 -14.48
C LEU A 219 0.65 -24.86 -14.78
N ASP A 220 -0.68 -25.00 -14.70
CA ASP A 220 -1.62 -23.90 -14.89
C ASP A 220 -1.42 -22.79 -13.86
N GLU A 221 -1.14 -23.14 -12.60
CA GLU A 221 -0.82 -22.16 -11.57
C GLU A 221 0.51 -21.44 -11.84
N ILE A 222 1.56 -22.17 -12.23
CA ILE A 222 2.86 -21.57 -12.57
C ILE A 222 2.69 -20.63 -13.76
N LEU A 223 1.98 -21.05 -14.82
CA LEU A 223 1.69 -20.21 -15.97
C LEU A 223 0.93 -18.94 -15.56
N SER A 224 -0.06 -19.07 -14.67
CA SER A 224 -0.82 -17.92 -14.15
C SER A 224 0.05 -16.96 -13.34
N LEU A 225 0.94 -17.47 -12.48
CA LEU A 225 1.89 -16.65 -11.72
C LEU A 225 2.88 -15.93 -12.63
N THR A 226 3.39 -16.61 -13.65
CA THR A 226 4.33 -16.04 -14.63
C THR A 226 3.66 -14.92 -15.44
N GLN A 227 2.49 -15.19 -16.02
CA GLN A 227 1.74 -14.19 -16.79
C GLN A 227 1.44 -12.95 -15.93
N LEU A 228 1.03 -13.18 -14.69
CA LEU A 228 0.74 -12.10 -13.75
C LEU A 228 1.98 -11.24 -13.46
N GLY A 229 3.16 -11.86 -13.33
CA GLY A 229 4.44 -11.15 -13.17
C GLY A 229 4.85 -10.36 -14.42
N GLU A 230 4.62 -10.93 -15.60
CA GLU A 230 4.87 -10.27 -16.89
C GLU A 230 3.98 -9.04 -17.07
N ASP A 231 2.66 -9.18 -16.88
CA ASP A 231 1.68 -8.10 -17.00
C ASP A 231 2.01 -6.93 -16.05
N TYR A 232 2.37 -7.26 -14.80
CA TYR A 232 2.80 -6.27 -13.82
C TYR A 232 4.08 -5.55 -14.23
N THR A 233 5.07 -6.29 -14.72
CA THR A 233 6.34 -5.74 -15.18
C THR A 233 6.14 -4.83 -16.39
N GLU A 234 5.32 -5.27 -17.36
CA GLU A 234 4.98 -4.48 -18.53
C GLU A 234 4.30 -3.16 -18.13
N PHE A 235 3.35 -3.20 -17.20
CA PHE A 235 2.74 -2.00 -16.65
C PHE A 235 3.78 -1.05 -16.04
N MET A 236 4.65 -1.55 -15.16
CA MET A 236 5.65 -0.72 -14.48
C MET A 236 6.65 -0.10 -15.45
N VAL A 237 7.14 -0.89 -16.41
CA VAL A 237 8.04 -0.42 -17.46
C VAL A 237 7.35 0.61 -18.36
N SER A 238 6.10 0.37 -18.74
CA SER A 238 5.30 1.31 -19.52
C SER A 238 5.11 2.63 -18.77
N LYS A 239 4.80 2.58 -17.47
CA LYS A 239 4.63 3.76 -16.62
C LYS A 239 5.91 4.58 -16.52
N ILE A 240 7.06 3.94 -16.29
CA ILE A 240 8.37 4.61 -16.23
C ILE A 240 8.75 5.22 -17.58
N ARG A 241 8.56 4.50 -18.69
CA ARG A 241 8.86 5.01 -20.05
C ARG A 241 8.00 6.20 -20.44
N GLY A 242 6.79 6.32 -19.88
CA GLY A 242 5.92 7.47 -20.08
C GLY A 242 6.38 8.76 -19.38
N LEU A 243 7.35 8.68 -18.46
CA LEU A 243 7.96 9.84 -17.80
C LEU A 243 9.03 10.41 -18.74
N SER A 244 8.72 11.54 -19.38
CA SER A 244 9.48 12.08 -20.52
C SER A 244 10.71 12.90 -20.11
N SER A 245 11.07 12.98 -18.82
CA SER A 245 12.26 13.72 -18.38
C SER A 245 13.00 13.11 -17.18
N VAL A 246 13.20 11.79 -17.12
CA VAL A 246 14.07 11.25 -16.06
C VAL A 246 15.53 11.51 -16.42
N ASP A 247 16.18 12.37 -15.64
CA ASP A 247 17.63 12.54 -15.65
C ASP A 247 18.31 11.17 -15.51
N LEU A 248 19.19 10.86 -16.46
CA LEU A 248 19.74 9.54 -16.73
C LEU A 248 20.69 9.02 -15.64
N GLU A 249 20.85 9.71 -14.51
CA GLU A 249 21.62 9.23 -13.37
C GLU A 249 20.88 8.21 -12.47
N LEU A 250 19.55 8.08 -12.62
CA LEU A 250 18.79 6.98 -12.01
C LEU A 250 18.73 5.71 -12.89
N GLY A 251 19.18 5.80 -14.14
CA GLY A 251 19.16 4.71 -15.14
C GLY A 251 19.86 3.42 -14.69
N PRO A 252 21.06 3.47 -14.08
CA PRO A 252 21.73 2.25 -13.61
C PRO A 252 21.08 1.62 -12.37
N ARG A 253 20.27 2.36 -11.60
CA ARG A 253 19.60 1.86 -10.39
C ARG A 253 18.23 1.26 -10.69
N ALA A 254 17.41 1.91 -11.53
CA ALA A 254 16.10 1.38 -11.92
C ALA A 254 16.19 -0.01 -12.58
N THR A 255 17.27 -0.26 -13.33
CA THR A 255 17.52 -1.56 -13.99
C THR A 255 17.97 -2.66 -13.02
N ILE A 256 18.45 -2.31 -11.81
CA ILE A 256 18.86 -3.28 -10.79
C ILE A 256 17.67 -3.75 -9.95
N PHE A 257 16.63 -2.93 -9.77
CA PHE A 257 15.46 -3.26 -8.93
C PHE A 257 14.49 -4.26 -9.57
N LEU A 258 14.43 -4.35 -10.89
CA LEU A 258 13.63 -5.38 -11.58
C LEU A 258 14.22 -6.81 -11.49
N LYS A 259 15.37 -7.01 -10.83
CA LYS A 259 16.02 -8.31 -10.74
C LYS A 259 15.30 -9.31 -9.83
N VAL A 260 14.47 -8.86 -8.89
CA VAL A 260 13.84 -9.78 -7.93
C VAL A 260 12.69 -10.57 -8.56
N VAL A 261 11.97 -9.99 -9.52
CA VAL A 261 10.87 -10.68 -10.24
C VAL A 261 11.39 -11.59 -11.37
N LEU A 262 12.61 -11.36 -11.88
CA LEU A 262 13.18 -12.10 -13.02
C LEU A 262 14.16 -13.24 -12.66
N LEU A 263 14.50 -13.44 -11.38
CA LEU A 263 15.49 -14.44 -10.95
C LEU A 263 14.98 -15.46 -9.90
N ALA A 264 13.67 -15.51 -9.65
CA ALA A 264 13.03 -16.61 -8.93
C ALA A 264 12.28 -17.50 -9.93
#